data_AF-A0A8V1AK46-F1
#
_entry.id   AF-A0A8V1AK46-F1
#
_cell.length_a   1.000
_cell.length_b   1.000
_cell.length_c   1.000
_cell.angle_alpha   90.00
_cell.angle_beta   90.00
_cell.angle_gamma   90.00
#
_symmetry.space_group_name_H-M   'P 1'
#
loop_
_entity.id
_entity.type
_entity.pdbx_description
1 polymer ?
#
loop_
_entity_poly.entity_id
_entity_poly.type
_entity_poly.pdbx_seq_one_letter_code
_entity_poly.pdbx_strand_id
1 'polypeptide(L)'
;MGLSEELWHHQYWLPPGATWEDMKESADTHYPKPQDLWLCLPGALLLIVVRCIFERTIALPLGRTLGVRDKRRPKAQPSATLEGFYKLLGRTPKEGDLISVAKQSGLPVRTVQTWFRHRRAQDHPRLTKRFCEASWRFTFYFTSFFSGVALLYDKPWVWDHTVCWLRYPQQPLLPALGWFYLLELSFYCSLVVTLPFDVKRKDFKEQIIHHIATITLIFVSYCANLIRLGVMIMLIHDASDYLLEHILLLRDKI
;
A
#
# COMPACT_ATOMS: atom_id res chain seq x y z
N MET A 1 18.62 20.29 -22.79
CA MET A 1 18.34 18.84 -22.70
C MET A 1 17.88 18.59 -21.29
N GLY A 2 16.63 18.13 -21.14
CA GLY A 2 16.02 17.93 -19.82
C GLY A 2 16.51 16.64 -19.16
N LEU A 3 16.52 16.58 -17.83
CA LEU A 3 16.86 15.36 -17.07
C LEU A 3 16.05 14.13 -17.51
N SER A 4 14.83 14.33 -18.04
CA SER A 4 14.00 13.26 -18.59
C SER A 4 14.55 12.67 -19.90
N GLU A 5 15.14 13.48 -20.77
CA GLU A 5 15.69 13.00 -22.06
C GLU A 5 16.96 12.17 -21.84
N GLU A 6 17.75 12.53 -20.83
CA GLU A 6 18.95 11.80 -20.44
C GLU A 6 18.59 10.47 -19.76
N LEU A 7 17.61 10.47 -18.85
CA LEU A 7 17.16 9.24 -18.19
C LEU A 7 16.57 8.23 -19.17
N TRP A 8 15.77 8.69 -20.14
CA TRP A 8 15.12 7.84 -21.14
C TRP A 8 15.96 7.65 -22.41
N HIS A 9 17.29 7.80 -22.33
CA HIS A 9 18.15 7.51 -23.46
C HIS A 9 18.09 6.01 -23.81
N HIS A 10 17.87 5.69 -25.09
CA HIS A 10 17.61 4.32 -25.57
C HIS A 10 18.70 3.31 -25.18
N GLN A 11 19.97 3.73 -25.12
CA GLN A 11 21.11 2.87 -24.75
C GLN A 11 21.04 2.29 -23.33
N TYR A 12 20.29 2.91 -22.41
CA TYR A 12 20.16 2.42 -21.04
C TYR A 12 19.08 1.34 -20.89
N TRP A 13 18.07 1.34 -21.77
CA TRP A 13 16.85 0.55 -21.60
C TRP A 13 16.63 -0.50 -22.71
N LEU A 14 17.19 -0.26 -23.90
CA LEU A 14 16.98 -1.06 -25.09
C LEU A 14 18.27 -1.81 -25.49
N PRO A 15 18.15 -2.97 -26.16
CA PRO A 15 19.33 -3.69 -26.65
C PRO A 15 20.08 -2.90 -27.72
N PRO A 16 21.37 -3.20 -27.96
CA PRO A 16 22.15 -2.52 -28.98
C PRO A 16 21.48 -2.57 -30.35
N GLY A 17 21.33 -1.40 -30.98
CA GLY A 17 20.68 -1.25 -32.30
C GLY A 17 19.17 -1.03 -32.26
N ALA A 18 18.51 -1.12 -31.09
CA ALA A 18 17.11 -0.77 -30.93
C ALA A 18 16.93 0.66 -30.40
N THR A 19 15.84 1.30 -30.82
CA THR A 19 15.49 2.68 -30.48
C THR A 19 14.00 2.77 -30.10
N TRP A 20 13.61 3.85 -29.41
CA TRP A 20 12.19 4.08 -29.08
C TRP A 20 11.31 4.26 -30.34
N GLU A 21 11.93 4.61 -31.47
CA GLU A 21 11.27 4.72 -32.79
C GLU A 21 10.73 3.38 -33.29
N ASP A 22 11.38 2.26 -32.92
CA ASP A 22 10.97 0.91 -33.28
C ASP A 22 9.66 0.47 -32.61
N MET A 23 9.20 1.24 -31.61
CA MET A 23 7.93 1.05 -30.89
C MET A 23 6.91 2.15 -31.19
N LYS A 24 7.02 2.83 -32.34
CA LYS A 24 5.96 3.73 -32.81
C LYS A 24 4.69 2.95 -33.13
N GLU A 25 3.55 3.54 -32.76
CA GLU A 25 2.25 2.96 -33.06
C GLU A 25 2.07 2.77 -34.57
N SER A 26 1.45 1.64 -34.90
CA SER A 26 0.84 1.40 -36.20
C SER A 26 -0.66 1.21 -36.01
N ALA A 27 -1.44 1.28 -37.10
CA ALA A 27 -2.89 1.12 -37.04
C ALA A 27 -3.35 -0.17 -36.33
N ASP A 28 -2.51 -1.20 -36.34
CA ASP A 28 -2.80 -2.52 -35.78
C ASP A 28 -1.99 -2.86 -34.51
N THR A 29 -1.06 -2.00 -34.08
CA THR A 29 -0.11 -2.31 -32.99
C THR A 29 0.02 -1.15 -32.01
N HIS A 30 -0.39 -1.39 -30.77
CA HIS A 30 -0.27 -0.46 -29.65
C HIS A 30 0.87 -0.87 -28.70
N TYR A 31 1.65 0.10 -28.25
CA TYR A 31 2.74 -0.08 -27.28
C TYR A 31 2.47 0.69 -26.00
N PRO A 32 3.03 0.28 -24.85
CA PRO A 32 2.85 0.99 -23.58
C PRO A 32 3.35 2.43 -23.68
N LYS A 33 2.53 3.40 -23.27
CA LYS A 33 2.92 4.81 -23.18
C LYS A 33 2.90 5.28 -21.73
N PRO A 34 3.86 6.09 -21.27
CA PRO A 34 3.83 6.66 -19.93
C PRO A 34 2.52 7.41 -19.61
N GLN A 35 1.84 7.92 -20.64
CA GLN A 35 0.57 8.64 -20.50
C GLN A 35 -0.59 7.75 -20.05
N ASP A 36 -0.57 6.46 -20.39
CA ASP A 36 -1.62 5.50 -20.02
C ASP A 36 -1.70 5.37 -18.49
N LEU A 37 -0.55 5.51 -17.82
CA LEU A 37 -0.43 5.38 -16.38
C LEU A 37 -1.06 6.54 -15.62
N TRP A 38 -1.38 7.68 -16.25
CA TRP A 38 -2.12 8.76 -15.58
C TRP A 38 -3.51 8.33 -15.13
N LEU A 39 -4.09 7.31 -15.77
CA LEU A 39 -5.35 6.70 -15.35
C LEU A 39 -5.25 6.02 -13.97
N CYS A 40 -4.03 5.83 -13.42
CA CYS A 40 -3.86 5.24 -12.11
C CYS A 40 -4.35 6.18 -10.98
N LEU A 41 -4.37 7.49 -11.22
CA LEU A 41 -4.85 8.47 -10.24
C LEU A 41 -6.36 8.37 -10.01
N PRO A 42 -7.23 8.46 -11.04
CA PRO A 42 -8.66 8.19 -10.84
C PRO A 42 -8.92 6.75 -10.40
N GLY A 43 -8.13 5.77 -10.87
CA GLY A 43 -8.20 4.38 -10.40
C GLY A 43 -7.93 4.25 -8.90
N ALA A 44 -6.90 4.92 -8.38
CA ALA A 44 -6.56 4.92 -6.96
C ALA A 44 -7.68 5.57 -6.12
N LEU A 45 -8.24 6.69 -6.57
CA LEU A 45 -9.38 7.33 -5.90
C LEU A 45 -10.60 6.41 -5.86
N LEU A 46 -10.89 5.73 -6.96
CA LEU A 46 -11.97 4.75 -7.03
C LEU A 46 -11.72 3.60 -6.04
N LEU A 47 -10.51 3.05 -5.98
CA LEU A 47 -10.15 1.99 -5.04
C LEU A 47 -10.27 2.43 -3.58
N ILE A 48 -9.98 3.70 -3.25
CA ILE A 48 -10.20 4.25 -1.90
C ILE A 48 -11.70 4.27 -1.56
N VAL A 49 -12.55 4.64 -2.52
CA VAL A 49 -14.01 4.61 -2.33
C VAL A 49 -14.50 3.17 -2.15
N VAL A 50 -14.05 2.24 -2.99
CA VAL A 50 -14.37 0.80 -2.89
C VAL A 50 -13.91 0.25 -1.54
N ARG A 51 -12.71 0.59 -1.09
CA ARG A 51 -12.19 0.24 0.24
C ARG A 51 -13.13 0.72 1.34
N CYS A 52 -13.54 1.99 1.31
CA CYS A 52 -14.46 2.54 2.30
C CYS A 52 -15.79 1.78 2.34
N ILE A 53 -16.31 1.39 1.18
CA ILE A 53 -17.54 0.58 1.08
C ILE A 53 -17.30 -0.82 1.64
N PHE A 54 -16.22 -1.49 1.24
CA PHE A 54 -15.85 -2.83 1.68
C PHE A 54 -15.68 -2.89 3.21
N GLU A 55 -14.93 -1.96 3.80
CA GLU A 55 -14.70 -1.93 5.24
C GLU A 55 -16.02 -1.81 6.02
N ARG A 56 -16.97 -1.01 5.51
CA ARG A 56 -18.28 -0.78 6.14
C ARG A 56 -19.25 -1.95 5.97
N THR A 57 -19.30 -2.52 4.77
CA THR A 57 -20.35 -3.47 4.38
C THR A 57 -19.95 -4.93 4.57
N ILE A 58 -18.66 -5.26 4.45
CA ILE A 58 -18.16 -6.63 4.49
C ILE A 58 -17.27 -6.85 5.70
N ALA A 59 -16.19 -6.06 5.83
CA ALA A 59 -15.17 -6.32 6.85
C ALA A 59 -15.69 -6.12 8.28
N LEU A 60 -16.47 -5.06 8.52
CA LEU A 60 -17.04 -4.79 9.85
C LEU A 60 -18.02 -5.88 10.33
N PRO A 61 -19.03 -6.30 9.53
CA PRO A 61 -19.87 -7.44 9.89
C PRO A 61 -19.09 -8.73 10.09
N LEU A 62 -18.14 -9.04 9.19
CA LEU A 62 -17.30 -10.22 9.29
C LEU A 62 -16.44 -10.22 10.57
N GLY A 63 -15.89 -9.07 10.94
CA GLY A 63 -15.15 -8.93 12.19
C GLY A 63 -16.04 -9.22 13.41
N ARG A 64 -17.29 -8.75 13.40
CA ARG A 64 -18.25 -9.01 14.48
C ARG A 64 -18.63 -10.49 14.61
N THR A 65 -18.86 -11.17 13.48
CA THR A 65 -19.18 -12.61 13.49
C THR A 65 -17.99 -13.46 13.93
N LEU A 66 -16.77 -13.07 13.57
CA LEU A 66 -15.53 -13.70 14.01
C LEU A 66 -15.11 -13.34 15.46
N GLY A 67 -15.92 -12.56 16.18
CA GLY A 67 -15.65 -12.20 17.57
C GLY A 67 -14.59 -11.11 17.77
N VAL A 68 -14.16 -10.42 16.72
CA VAL A 68 -13.23 -9.29 16.80
C VAL A 68 -13.92 -8.14 17.54
N ARG A 69 -13.53 -7.94 18.81
CA ARG A 69 -14.11 -6.91 19.67
C ARG A 69 -13.02 -6.03 20.25
N ASP A 70 -13.24 -4.72 20.15
CA ASP A 70 -12.37 -3.76 20.82
C ASP A 70 -12.50 -3.90 22.35
N LYS A 71 -11.37 -4.05 23.05
CA LYS A 71 -11.35 -3.97 24.51
C LYS A 71 -11.91 -2.62 24.95
N ARG A 72 -12.85 -2.61 25.91
CA ARG A 72 -13.34 -1.36 26.51
C ARG A 72 -12.18 -0.69 27.26
N ARG A 73 -11.70 0.44 26.74
CA ARG A 73 -10.65 1.23 27.38
C ARG A 73 -11.28 2.43 28.09
N PRO A 74 -10.94 2.71 29.36
CA PRO A 74 -11.43 3.89 30.03
C PRO A 74 -10.98 5.15 29.29
N LYS A 75 -11.91 6.10 29.10
CA LYS A 75 -11.59 7.36 28.44
C LYS A 75 -10.89 8.29 29.43
N ALA A 76 -9.84 8.98 28.99
CA ALA A 76 -9.26 10.06 29.77
C ALA A 76 -10.29 11.19 29.88
N GLN A 77 -10.39 11.84 31.04
CA GLN A 77 -11.29 12.98 31.19
C GLN A 77 -10.83 14.15 30.30
N PRO A 78 -11.74 14.90 29.66
CA PRO A 78 -11.36 16.04 28.85
C PRO A 78 -10.62 17.11 29.68
N SER A 79 -9.38 17.42 29.33
CA SER A 79 -8.60 18.50 29.96
C SER A 79 -7.64 19.10 28.94
N ALA A 80 -7.88 20.37 28.57
CA ALA A 80 -7.05 21.08 27.58
C ALA A 80 -5.60 21.24 28.08
N THR A 81 -5.42 21.52 29.37
CA THR A 81 -4.12 21.66 30.02
C THR A 81 -3.30 20.37 29.94
N LEU A 82 -3.88 19.23 30.35
CA LEU A 82 -3.18 17.95 30.30
C LEU A 82 -2.91 17.47 28.87
N GLU A 83 -3.80 17.77 27.92
CA GLU A 83 -3.57 17.48 26.50
C GLU A 83 -2.43 18.31 25.91
N GLY A 84 -2.29 19.58 26.32
CA GLY A 84 -1.14 20.41 25.97
C GLY A 84 0.18 19.81 26.44
N PHE A 85 0.24 19.38 27.71
CA PHE A 85 1.41 18.69 28.26
C PHE A 85 1.68 17.35 27.60
N TYR A 86 0.65 16.58 27.26
CA TYR A 86 0.80 15.31 26.56
C TYR A 86 1.47 15.47 25.19
N LYS A 87 1.11 16.53 24.46
CA LYS A 87 1.74 16.86 23.16
C LYS A 87 3.17 17.35 23.32
N LEU A 88 3.48 18.10 24.38
CA LEU A 88 4.80 18.68 24.63
C LEU A 88 5.81 17.67 25.19
N LEU A 89 5.43 16.92 26.23
CA LEU A 89 6.30 15.99 26.96
C LEU A 89 6.32 14.58 26.34
N GLY A 90 5.40 14.31 25.41
CA GLY A 90 5.23 13.00 24.80
C GLY A 90 4.45 12.01 25.66
N ARG A 91 4.44 10.75 25.20
CA ARG A 91 3.54 9.70 25.73
C ARG A 91 3.88 9.27 27.16
N THR A 92 5.17 9.28 27.52
CA THR A 92 5.71 8.74 28.77
C THR A 92 6.59 9.81 29.45
N PRO A 93 5.97 10.81 30.10
CA PRO A 93 6.70 11.83 30.85
C PRO A 93 7.48 11.22 32.02
N LYS A 94 8.61 11.85 32.39
CA LYS A 94 9.38 11.44 33.58
C LYS A 94 8.64 11.85 34.85
N GLU A 95 9.06 11.29 35.98
CA GLU A 95 8.42 11.57 37.27
C GLU A 95 8.48 13.05 37.68
N GLY A 96 9.62 13.72 37.40
CA GLY A 96 9.74 15.18 37.62
C GLY A 96 8.75 16.00 36.79
N ASP A 97 8.48 15.57 35.55
CA ASP A 97 7.52 16.24 34.67
C ASP A 97 6.08 16.04 35.16
N LEU A 98 5.76 14.86 35.70
CA LEU A 98 4.44 14.58 36.27
C LEU A 98 4.15 15.46 37.50
N ILE A 99 5.17 15.73 38.33
CA ILE A 99 5.05 16.62 39.50
C ILE A 99 4.85 18.07 39.05
N SER A 100 5.58 18.54 38.04
CA SER A 100 5.42 19.89 37.51
C SER A 100 4.03 20.09 36.88
N VAL A 101 3.55 19.11 36.11
CA VAL A 101 2.20 19.11 35.51
C VAL A 101 1.14 19.08 36.60
N ALA A 102 1.30 18.27 37.64
CA ALA A 102 0.39 18.23 38.79
C ALA A 102 0.28 19.59 39.48
N LYS A 103 1.43 20.25 39.73
CA LYS A 103 1.47 21.58 40.34
C LYS A 103 0.78 22.63 39.46
N GLN A 104 0.99 22.61 38.14
CA GLN A 104 0.40 23.59 37.21
C GLN A 104 -1.08 23.35 36.93
N SER A 105 -1.52 22.09 36.96
CA SER A 105 -2.93 21.73 36.73
C SER A 105 -3.79 21.76 38.01
N GLY A 106 -3.16 21.94 39.19
CA GLY A 106 -3.85 21.88 40.49
C GLY A 106 -4.38 20.49 40.84
N LEU A 107 -3.92 19.44 40.15
CA LEU A 107 -4.39 18.07 40.31
C LEU A 107 -3.39 17.23 41.10
N PRO A 108 -3.85 16.23 41.87
CA PRO A 108 -2.96 15.25 42.48
C PRO A 108 -2.13 14.51 41.43
N VAL A 109 -0.86 14.23 41.74
CA VAL A 109 0.07 13.50 40.84
C VAL A 109 -0.54 12.17 40.36
N ARG A 110 -1.22 11.44 41.24
CA ARG A 110 -1.91 10.17 40.89
C ARG A 110 -3.01 10.36 39.84
N THR A 111 -3.73 11.48 39.88
CA THR A 111 -4.78 11.81 38.90
C THR A 111 -4.15 12.11 37.54
N VAL A 112 -3.06 12.88 37.52
CA VAL A 112 -2.29 13.16 36.30
C VAL A 112 -1.72 11.86 35.72
N GLN A 113 -1.08 11.01 36.52
CA GLN A 113 -0.57 9.70 36.10
C GLN A 113 -1.66 8.81 35.49
N THR A 114 -2.82 8.74 36.16
CA THR A 114 -3.98 7.96 35.71
C THR A 114 -4.52 8.49 34.39
N TRP A 115 -4.62 9.82 34.26
CA TRP A 115 -5.03 10.49 33.03
C TRP A 115 -4.07 10.15 31.88
N PHE A 116 -2.75 10.28 32.08
CA PHE A 116 -1.75 9.95 31.06
C PHE A 116 -1.82 8.48 30.65
N ARG A 117 -2.06 7.56 31.59
CA ARG A 117 -2.26 6.12 31.30
C ARG A 117 -3.49 5.89 30.43
N HIS A 118 -4.63 6.50 30.76
CA HIS A 118 -5.85 6.38 29.96
C HIS A 118 -5.72 7.02 28.59
N ARG A 119 -5.08 8.20 28.52
CA ARG A 119 -4.84 8.90 27.26
C ARG A 119 -3.92 8.12 26.32
N ARG A 120 -2.85 7.49 26.85
CA ARG A 120 -2.04 6.50 26.11
C ARG A 120 -2.85 5.31 25.65
N ALA A 121 -3.70 4.74 26.51
CA ALA A 121 -4.55 3.61 26.14
C ALA A 121 -5.52 3.96 24.99
N GLN A 122 -6.00 5.21 24.91
CA GLN A 122 -6.84 5.70 23.81
C GLN A 122 -6.08 5.88 22.49
N ASP A 123 -4.78 6.22 22.55
CA ASP A 123 -3.91 6.35 21.38
C ASP A 123 -3.68 5.02 20.64
N HIS A 124 -3.84 3.89 21.33
CA HIS A 124 -3.67 2.59 20.70
C HIS A 124 -4.80 2.37 19.68
N PRO A 125 -4.47 1.88 18.47
CA PRO A 125 -5.46 1.58 17.46
C PRO A 125 -6.48 0.56 17.95
N ARG A 126 -7.67 0.63 17.36
CA ARG A 126 -8.76 -0.33 17.58
C ARG A 126 -8.44 -1.63 16.83
N LEU A 127 -8.71 -2.76 17.46
CA LEU A 127 -8.50 -4.08 16.85
C LEU A 127 -9.39 -4.23 15.61
N THR A 128 -10.63 -3.76 15.72
CA THR A 128 -11.59 -3.75 14.62
C THR A 128 -11.08 -2.99 13.40
N LYS A 129 -10.42 -1.83 13.62
CA LYS A 129 -9.82 -1.04 12.52
C LYS A 129 -8.71 -1.83 11.83
N ARG A 130 -7.77 -2.40 12.60
CA ARG A 130 -6.69 -3.24 12.05
C ARG A 130 -7.22 -4.41 11.23
N PHE A 131 -8.24 -5.10 11.75
CA PHE A 131 -8.87 -6.21 11.05
C PHE A 131 -9.49 -5.77 9.73
N CYS A 132 -10.18 -4.63 9.68
CA CYS A 132 -10.78 -4.11 8.45
C CYS A 132 -9.72 -3.75 7.42
N GLU A 133 -8.68 -3.02 7.83
CA GLU A 133 -7.54 -2.67 6.96
C GLU A 133 -6.85 -3.91 6.39
N ALA A 134 -6.64 -4.92 7.23
CA ALA A 134 -5.99 -6.17 6.84
C ALA A 134 -6.86 -7.02 5.92
N SER A 135 -8.17 -7.10 6.19
CA SER A 135 -9.12 -7.83 5.35
C SER A 135 -9.24 -7.23 3.95
N TRP A 136 -9.18 -5.90 3.83
CA TRP A 136 -9.19 -5.21 2.53
C TRP A 136 -7.96 -5.59 1.71
N ARG A 137 -6.75 -5.43 2.28
CA ARG A 137 -5.49 -5.78 1.61
C ARG A 137 -5.49 -7.26 1.21
N PHE A 138 -5.85 -8.14 2.14
CA PHE A 138 -5.97 -9.57 1.89
C PHE A 138 -6.90 -9.88 0.70
N THR A 139 -8.10 -9.28 0.69
CA THR A 139 -9.08 -9.53 -0.38
C THR A 139 -8.53 -9.09 -1.73
N PHE A 140 -7.95 -7.90 -1.81
CA PHE A 140 -7.37 -7.39 -3.04
C PHE A 140 -6.24 -8.31 -3.56
N TYR A 141 -5.21 -8.57 -2.74
CA TYR A 141 -4.07 -9.40 -3.15
C TYR A 141 -4.49 -10.81 -3.54
N PHE A 142 -5.43 -11.41 -2.79
CA PHE A 142 -5.99 -12.72 -3.14
C PHE A 142 -6.66 -12.69 -4.51
N THR A 143 -7.56 -11.73 -4.75
CA THR A 143 -8.26 -11.63 -6.04
C THR A 143 -7.32 -11.30 -7.19
N SER A 144 -6.32 -10.44 -6.96
CA SER A 144 -5.35 -10.08 -7.99
C SER A 144 -4.46 -11.26 -8.35
N PHE A 145 -3.94 -11.99 -7.36
CA PHE A 145 -3.12 -13.17 -7.59
C PHE A 145 -3.82 -14.20 -8.49
N PHE A 146 -5.05 -14.60 -8.15
CA PHE A 146 -5.78 -15.57 -8.97
C PHE A 146 -6.16 -15.02 -10.36
N SER A 147 -6.46 -13.72 -10.46
CA SER A 147 -6.71 -13.07 -11.74
C SER A 147 -5.46 -13.04 -12.61
N GLY A 148 -4.30 -12.76 -12.01
CA GLY A 148 -2.99 -12.78 -12.65
C GLY A 148 -2.62 -14.19 -13.12
N VAL A 149 -2.78 -15.23 -12.29
CA VAL A 149 -2.59 -16.63 -12.71
C VAL A 149 -3.47 -16.96 -13.91
N ALA A 150 -4.76 -16.63 -13.85
CA ALA A 150 -5.69 -16.91 -14.94
C ALA A 150 -5.32 -16.17 -16.23
N LEU A 151 -4.88 -14.91 -16.13
CA LEU A 151 -4.46 -14.08 -17.26
C LEU A 151 -3.17 -14.58 -17.92
N LEU A 152 -2.30 -15.21 -17.14
CA LEU A 152 -0.97 -15.65 -17.53
C LEU A 152 -0.90 -17.13 -17.95
N TYR A 153 -1.86 -17.97 -17.55
CA TYR A 153 -1.77 -19.42 -17.66
C TYR A 153 -1.44 -19.93 -19.07
N ASP A 154 -2.04 -19.33 -20.10
CA ASP A 154 -1.88 -19.68 -21.52
C ASP A 154 -0.68 -19.00 -22.20
N LYS A 155 0.11 -18.19 -21.47
CA LYS A 155 1.19 -17.39 -22.04
C LYS A 155 2.53 -18.17 -22.00
N PRO A 156 3.19 -18.39 -23.15
CA PRO A 156 4.38 -19.26 -23.22
C PRO A 156 5.57 -18.73 -22.41
N TRP A 157 5.71 -17.40 -22.31
CA TRP A 157 6.80 -16.74 -21.59
C TRP A 157 6.75 -16.89 -20.06
N VAL A 158 5.63 -17.39 -19.53
CA VAL A 158 5.50 -17.76 -18.11
C VAL A 158 6.26 -19.04 -17.81
N TRP A 159 6.24 -19.98 -18.77
CA TRP A 159 6.81 -21.32 -18.63
C TRP A 159 8.24 -21.41 -19.17
N ASP A 160 8.55 -20.58 -20.17
CA ASP A 160 9.89 -20.41 -20.71
C ASP A 160 10.28 -18.92 -20.71
N HIS A 161 11.07 -18.52 -19.71
CA HIS A 161 11.49 -17.14 -19.53
C HIS A 161 12.40 -16.62 -20.66
N THR A 162 13.00 -17.49 -21.48
CA THR A 162 13.78 -17.03 -22.64
C THR A 162 12.89 -16.33 -23.66
N VAL A 163 11.61 -16.74 -23.74
CA VAL A 163 10.58 -16.15 -24.60
C VAL A 163 10.19 -14.73 -24.13
N CYS A 164 10.48 -14.33 -22.89
CA CYS A 164 10.30 -12.95 -22.45
C CYS A 164 11.09 -11.95 -23.30
N TRP A 165 12.27 -12.34 -23.77
CA TRP A 165 13.15 -11.49 -24.58
C TRP A 165 12.89 -11.59 -26.08
N LEU A 166 12.10 -12.58 -26.51
CA LEU A 166 11.79 -12.78 -27.91
C LEU A 166 11.09 -11.54 -28.48
N ARG A 167 11.72 -10.93 -29.49
CA ARG A 167 11.31 -9.69 -30.15
C ARG A 167 11.24 -8.46 -29.24
N TYR A 168 11.89 -8.47 -28.08
CA TYR A 168 12.05 -7.25 -27.30
C TYR A 168 12.92 -6.24 -28.08
N PRO A 169 12.54 -4.95 -28.18
CA PRO A 169 11.44 -4.28 -27.48
C PRO A 169 10.11 -4.21 -28.26
N GLN A 170 10.02 -4.81 -29.45
CA GLN A 170 8.83 -4.84 -30.32
C GLN A 170 7.78 -5.87 -29.83
N GLN A 171 7.30 -5.70 -28.61
CA GLN A 171 6.26 -6.50 -27.98
C GLN A 171 4.98 -5.67 -27.81
N PRO A 172 3.92 -5.92 -28.61
CA PRO A 172 2.67 -5.18 -28.49
C PRO A 172 2.02 -5.35 -27.13
N LEU A 173 1.41 -4.29 -26.61
CA LEU A 173 0.68 -4.32 -25.36
C LEU A 173 -0.65 -5.05 -25.56
N LEU A 174 -0.83 -6.20 -24.89
CA LEU A 174 -2.13 -6.83 -24.80
C LEU A 174 -3.02 -5.98 -23.87
N PRO A 175 -4.24 -5.57 -24.29
CA PRO A 175 -5.09 -4.70 -23.49
C PRO A 175 -5.34 -5.22 -22.07
N ALA A 176 -5.55 -6.52 -21.90
CA ALA A 176 -5.77 -7.13 -20.59
C ALA A 176 -4.57 -6.98 -19.65
N LEU A 177 -3.34 -7.09 -20.17
CA LEU A 177 -2.12 -6.85 -19.37
C LEU A 177 -1.99 -5.36 -19.01
N GLY A 178 -2.36 -4.45 -19.93
CA GLY A 178 -2.38 -3.01 -19.65
C GLY A 178 -3.35 -2.65 -18.53
N TRP A 179 -4.58 -3.18 -18.56
CA TRP A 179 -5.55 -2.98 -17.48
C TRP A 179 -5.10 -3.60 -16.16
N PHE A 180 -4.46 -4.77 -16.19
CA PHE A 180 -3.90 -5.39 -14.99
C PHE A 180 -2.80 -4.52 -14.36
N TYR A 181 -1.87 -4.01 -15.17
CA TYR A 181 -0.86 -3.04 -14.76
C TYR A 181 -1.47 -1.79 -14.12
N LEU A 182 -2.52 -1.25 -14.75
CA LEU A 182 -3.18 -0.06 -14.25
C LEU A 182 -3.88 -0.31 -12.91
N LEU A 183 -4.53 -1.47 -12.75
CA LEU A 183 -5.18 -1.89 -11.51
C LEU A 183 -4.17 -2.01 -10.37
N GLU A 184 -3.06 -2.72 -10.61
CA GLU A 184 -1.97 -2.88 -9.63
C GLU A 184 -1.37 -1.53 -9.23
N LEU A 185 -0.98 -0.71 -10.21
CA LEU A 185 -0.43 0.62 -9.94
C LEU A 185 -1.41 1.50 -9.14
N SER A 186 -2.70 1.48 -9.53
CA SER A 186 -3.75 2.21 -8.81
C SER A 186 -3.88 1.76 -7.37
N PHE A 187 -3.77 0.44 -7.11
CA PHE A 187 -3.86 -0.11 -5.79
C PHE A 187 -2.69 0.32 -4.90
N TYR A 188 -1.44 0.17 -5.35
CA TYR A 188 -0.28 0.63 -4.58
C TYR A 188 -0.31 2.15 -4.34
N CYS A 189 -0.71 2.95 -5.33
CA CYS A 189 -0.96 4.38 -5.15
C CYS A 189 -2.02 4.66 -4.08
N SER A 190 -3.13 3.90 -4.09
CA SER A 190 -4.19 4.02 -3.07
C SER A 190 -3.67 3.71 -1.66
N LEU A 191 -2.77 2.72 -1.53
CA LEU A 191 -2.14 2.37 -0.26
C LEU A 191 -1.25 3.50 0.25
N VAL A 192 -0.42 4.11 -0.60
CA VAL A 192 0.42 5.25 -0.22
C VAL A 192 -0.43 6.44 0.24
N VAL A 193 -1.50 6.76 -0.49
CA VAL A 193 -2.42 7.87 -0.15
C VAL A 193 -3.14 7.63 1.18
N THR A 194 -3.53 6.38 1.47
CA THR A 194 -4.28 6.03 2.70
C THR A 194 -3.38 5.78 3.91
N LEU A 195 -2.09 5.51 3.69
CA LEU A 195 -1.12 5.18 4.73
C LEU A 195 -1.07 6.15 5.93
N PRO A 196 -1.15 7.49 5.76
CA PRO A 196 -1.14 8.42 6.89
C PRO A 196 -2.36 8.26 7.83
N PHE A 197 -3.47 7.76 7.29
CA PHE A 197 -4.74 7.57 8.01
C PHE A 197 -4.89 6.15 8.57
N ASP A 198 -4.12 5.21 8.05
CA ASP A 198 -4.08 3.82 8.50
C ASP A 198 -3.42 3.68 9.87
N VAL A 199 -3.62 2.53 10.50
CA VAL A 199 -2.98 2.23 11.78
C VAL A 199 -1.46 2.17 11.61
N LYS A 200 -0.75 3.14 12.19
CA LYS A 200 0.72 3.16 12.20
C LYS A 200 1.27 1.88 12.83
N ARG A 201 1.92 1.05 11.99
CA ARG A 201 2.68 -0.13 12.39
C ARG A 201 4.11 0.28 12.77
N LYS A 202 4.89 -0.63 13.37
CA LYS A 202 6.28 -0.32 13.80
C LYS A 202 7.22 -0.17 12.60
N ASP A 203 6.92 -0.93 11.56
CA ASP A 203 7.52 -1.07 10.24
C ASP A 203 6.99 -0.04 9.22
N PHE A 204 6.47 1.10 9.69
CA PHE A 204 5.83 2.10 8.84
C PHE A 204 6.78 2.68 7.77
N LYS A 205 8.06 2.87 8.09
CA LYS A 205 9.04 3.45 7.15
C LYS A 205 9.40 2.45 6.07
N GLU A 206 9.62 1.21 6.47
CA GLU A 206 9.91 0.07 5.63
C GLU A 206 8.75 -0.16 4.65
N GLN A 207 7.51 -0.07 5.14
CA GLN A 207 6.32 -0.15 4.30
C GLN A 207 6.29 0.98 3.24
N ILE A 208 6.56 2.24 3.60
CA ILE A 208 6.63 3.34 2.62
C ILE A 208 7.68 3.07 1.55
N ILE A 209 8.90 2.72 1.96
CA ILE A 209 10.01 2.48 1.04
C ILE A 209 9.65 1.36 0.06
N HIS A 210 9.09 0.28 0.58
CA HIS A 210 8.62 -0.84 -0.21
C HIS A 210 7.57 -0.42 -1.25
N HIS A 211 6.54 0.35 -0.86
CA HIS A 211 5.50 0.79 -1.80
C HIS A 211 6.04 1.75 -2.86
N ILE A 212 6.99 2.63 -2.51
CA ILE A 212 7.65 3.50 -3.48
C ILE A 212 8.47 2.66 -4.46
N ALA A 213 9.18 1.65 -3.98
CA ALA A 213 9.97 0.75 -4.82
C ALA A 213 9.08 -0.05 -5.78
N THR A 214 7.96 -0.61 -5.33
CA THR A 214 7.02 -1.35 -6.18
C THR A 214 6.36 -0.46 -7.22
N ILE A 215 5.85 0.72 -6.82
CA ILE A 215 5.30 1.72 -7.77
C ILE A 215 6.33 2.10 -8.82
N THR A 216 7.58 2.33 -8.43
CA THR A 216 8.66 2.66 -9.35
C THR A 216 8.95 1.51 -10.30
N LEU A 217 9.00 0.27 -9.82
CA LEU A 217 9.25 -0.91 -10.64
C LEU A 217 8.12 -1.17 -11.65
N ILE A 218 6.86 -1.00 -11.23
CA ILE A 218 5.69 -1.10 -12.12
C ILE A 218 5.76 -0.01 -13.20
N PHE A 219 6.00 1.24 -12.80
CA PHE A 219 6.09 2.37 -13.72
C PHE A 219 7.22 2.20 -14.75
N VAL A 220 8.42 1.88 -14.28
CA VAL A 220 9.60 1.71 -15.14
C VAL A 220 9.44 0.52 -16.07
N SER A 221 8.95 -0.63 -15.57
CA SER A 221 8.73 -1.81 -16.42
C SER A 221 7.69 -1.57 -17.50
N TYR A 222 6.65 -0.79 -17.22
CA TYR A 222 5.66 -0.40 -18.22
C TYR A 222 6.27 0.52 -19.29
N CYS A 223 6.94 1.59 -18.88
CA CYS A 223 7.55 2.56 -19.79
C CYS A 223 8.68 1.96 -20.66
N ALA A 224 9.44 0.99 -20.14
CA ALA A 224 10.47 0.28 -20.89
C ALA A 224 9.93 -0.91 -21.71
N ASN A 225 8.61 -1.09 -21.79
CA ASN A 225 7.97 -2.24 -22.45
C ASN A 225 8.45 -3.62 -21.94
N LEU A 226 8.80 -3.72 -20.67
CA LEU A 226 9.16 -4.96 -19.98
C LEU A 226 7.92 -5.67 -19.41
N ILE A 227 6.79 -5.61 -20.12
CA ILE A 227 5.46 -6.03 -19.66
C ILE A 227 5.45 -7.50 -19.26
N ARG A 228 6.05 -8.39 -20.06
CA ARG A 228 6.08 -9.84 -19.79
C ARG A 228 6.74 -10.14 -18.44
N LEU A 229 7.92 -9.56 -18.20
CA LEU A 229 8.65 -9.74 -16.94
C LEU A 229 7.93 -9.06 -15.78
N GLY A 230 7.43 -7.84 -15.98
CA GLY A 230 6.83 -7.09 -14.90
C GLY A 230 5.50 -7.68 -14.40
N VAL A 231 4.63 -8.24 -15.26
CA VAL A 231 3.43 -8.96 -14.76
C VAL A 231 3.80 -10.20 -13.95
N MET A 232 4.85 -10.93 -14.34
CA MET A 232 5.31 -12.08 -13.56
C MET A 232 5.85 -11.66 -12.19
N ILE A 233 6.62 -10.57 -12.16
CA ILE A 233 7.13 -10.01 -10.90
C ILE A 233 5.97 -9.55 -10.01
N MET A 234 4.97 -8.85 -10.57
CA MET A 234 3.76 -8.45 -9.83
C MET A 234 3.04 -9.66 -9.24
N LEU A 235 2.87 -10.74 -10.01
CA LEU A 235 2.22 -11.96 -9.52
C LEU A 235 2.96 -12.58 -8.31
N ILE A 236 4.29 -12.65 -8.37
CA ILE A 236 5.12 -13.16 -7.26
C ILE A 236 5.04 -12.22 -6.05
N HIS A 237 5.00 -10.91 -6.32
CA HIS A 237 4.88 -9.89 -5.30
C HIS A 237 3.56 -10.04 -4.53
N ASP A 238 2.44 -10.17 -5.24
CA ASP A 238 1.11 -10.35 -4.63
C ASP A 238 1.01 -11.64 -3.82
N ALA A 239 1.64 -12.72 -4.29
CA ALA A 239 1.72 -13.98 -3.55
C ALA A 239 2.47 -13.81 -2.21
N SER A 240 3.51 -12.99 -2.20
CA SER A 240 4.34 -12.73 -1.02
C SER A 240 3.60 -11.84 0.00
N ASP A 241 2.95 -10.78 -0.48
CA ASP A 241 2.17 -9.86 0.35
C ASP A 241 0.93 -10.54 0.95
N TYR A 242 0.30 -11.43 0.19
CA TYR A 242 -0.76 -12.32 0.68
C TYR A 242 -0.33 -13.13 1.92
N LEU A 243 0.84 -13.77 1.87
CA LEU A 243 1.33 -14.60 2.98
C LEU A 243 1.61 -13.75 4.24
N LEU A 244 2.16 -12.55 4.05
CA LEU A 244 2.47 -11.64 5.15
C LEU A 244 1.20 -11.16 5.86
N GLU A 245 0.17 -10.75 5.12
CA GLU A 245 -1.06 -10.23 5.73
C GLU A 245 -1.88 -11.35 6.40
N HIS A 246 -1.84 -12.58 5.86
CA HIS A 246 -2.45 -13.75 6.50
C HIS A 246 -1.83 -14.04 7.88
N ILE A 247 -0.49 -14.02 7.97
CA ILE A 247 0.22 -14.21 9.25
C ILE A 247 -0.17 -13.12 10.26
N LEU A 248 -0.32 -11.87 9.81
CA LEU A 248 -0.72 -10.77 10.68
C LEU A 248 -2.15 -10.94 11.22
N LEU A 249 -3.10 -11.35 10.36
CA LEU A 249 -4.48 -11.64 10.76
C LEU A 249 -4.57 -12.76 11.81
N LEU A 250 -3.73 -13.79 11.67
CA LEU A 250 -3.66 -14.89 12.64
C LEU A 250 -3.05 -14.46 13.98
N ARG A 251 -2.03 -13.60 13.95
CA ARG A 251 -1.40 -13.08 15.17
C ARG A 251 -2.35 -12.24 16.02
N ASP A 252 -3.27 -11.50 15.39
CA ASP A 252 -4.24 -10.66 16.11
C ASP A 252 -5.42 -11.46 16.72
N LYS A 253 -5.53 -12.77 16.45
CA LYS A 253 -6.51 -13.69 17.06
C LYS A 253 -5.99 -14.47 18.29
N ILE A 254 -4.69 -14.41 18.59
CA ILE A 254 -4.02 -15.06 19.73
C ILE A 254 -3.60 -14.00 20.75
#